data_AF-A0A813ECM1-F1
#
_entry.id   AF-A0A813ECM1-F1
#
_cell.length_a   1.000
_cell.length_b   1.000
_cell.length_c   1.000
_cell.angle_alpha   90.00
_cell.angle_beta   90.00
_cell.angle_gamma   90.00
#
_symmetry.space_group_name_H-M   'P 1'
#
loop_
_entity.id
_entity.type
_entity.pdbx_description
1 polymer ?
#
loop_
_entity_poly.entity_id
_entity_poly.type
_entity_poly.pdbx_seq_one_letter_code
_entity_poly.pdbx_strand_id
1 'polypeptide(L)'
;IVWNFPHIGSGETDVEKSIENHRKLLAGFFASAVQCLDPAQECHIHLAIKGGEPYKSWKVMQIAKAAAPELVLENAVSFALGAWPGYAHRRTIGFNEKFSKKDSEELAKGAKVYIFVRPKAEAESADEGSEE
;
A
#
# COMPACT_ATOMS: atom_id res chain seq x y z
N ILE A 1 5.20 -6.81 -5.39
CA ILE A 1 4.70 -7.11 -4.01
C ILE A 1 3.21 -6.76 -3.94
N VAL A 2 2.38 -7.63 -3.35
CA VAL A 2 0.95 -7.34 -3.12
C VAL A 2 0.68 -7.40 -1.62
N TRP A 3 0.04 -6.36 -1.07
CA TRP A 3 -0.37 -6.35 0.32
C TRP A 3 -1.79 -5.81 0.47
N ASN A 4 -2.73 -6.71 0.76
CA ASN A 4 -4.14 -6.37 0.87
C ASN A 4 -4.54 -6.11 2.32
N PHE A 5 -5.05 -4.89 2.58
CA PHE A 5 -5.60 -4.44 3.86
C PHE A 5 -4.66 -4.64 5.06
N PRO A 6 -3.44 -4.07 5.03
CA PRO A 6 -2.55 -4.06 6.18
C PRO A 6 -3.23 -3.45 7.40
N HIS A 7 -3.04 -4.08 8.55
CA HIS A 7 -3.60 -3.60 9.81
C HIS A 7 -2.78 -4.10 11.00
N ILE A 8 -2.73 -3.31 12.08
CA ILE A 8 -2.15 -3.69 13.37
C ILE A 8 -3.29 -4.03 14.34
N GLY A 9 -3.34 -5.27 14.83
CA GLY A 9 -4.27 -5.65 15.88
C GLY A 9 -3.77 -5.20 17.25
N SER A 10 -3.72 -3.90 17.52
CA SER A 10 -3.11 -3.37 18.76
C SER A 10 -4.07 -3.29 19.96
N GLY A 11 -5.39 -3.47 19.76
CA GLY A 11 -6.38 -3.20 20.81
C GLY A 11 -6.42 -1.74 21.29
N GLU A 12 -5.73 -0.85 20.58
CA GLU A 12 -5.64 0.58 20.87
C GLU A 12 -7.01 1.23 20.62
N THR A 13 -7.54 1.87 21.66
CA THR A 13 -8.84 2.56 21.62
C THR A 13 -8.71 4.02 21.22
N ASP A 14 -7.51 4.59 21.33
CA ASP A 14 -7.18 5.94 20.89
C ASP A 14 -7.00 5.98 19.37
N VAL A 15 -7.88 6.72 18.69
CA VAL A 15 -7.92 6.76 17.22
C VAL A 15 -6.67 7.40 16.64
N GLU A 16 -6.19 8.50 17.22
CA GLU A 16 -4.98 9.19 16.78
C GLU A 16 -3.73 8.33 16.95
N LYS A 17 -3.57 7.66 18.10
CA LYS A 17 -2.46 6.71 18.29
C LYS A 17 -2.55 5.54 17.33
N SER A 18 -3.76 5.03 17.09
CA SER A 18 -3.98 3.97 16.10
C SER A 18 -3.56 4.43 14.70
N ILE A 19 -3.96 5.64 14.29
CA ILE A 19 -3.53 6.24 13.01
C ILE A 19 -2.00 6.31 12.97
N GLU A 20 -1.35 6.87 13.97
CA GLU A 20 0.11 7.03 13.99
C GLU A 20 0.85 5.70 13.91
N ASN A 21 0.39 4.68 14.64
CA ASN A 21 0.96 3.34 14.57
C ASN A 21 0.84 2.73 13.17
N HIS A 22 -0.31 2.89 12.50
CA HIS A 22 -0.48 2.42 11.13
C HIS A 22 0.37 3.22 10.13
N ARG A 23 0.58 4.53 10.36
CA ARG A 23 1.50 5.33 9.55
C ARG A 23 2.92 4.81 9.65
N LYS A 24 3.39 4.48 10.86
CA LYS A 24 4.71 3.87 11.11
C LYS A 24 4.86 2.50 10.45
N LEU A 25 3.83 1.65 10.54
CA LEU A 25 3.82 0.35 9.85
C LEU A 25 4.01 0.51 8.34
N LEU A 26 3.21 1.40 7.72
CA LEU A 26 3.29 1.64 6.29
C LEU A 26 4.65 2.23 5.89
N ALA A 27 5.20 3.16 6.69
CA ALA A 27 6.52 3.73 6.43
C ALA A 27 7.61 2.64 6.46
N GLY A 28 7.62 1.80 7.50
CA GLY A 28 8.57 0.69 7.60
C GLY A 28 8.40 -0.33 6.47
N PHE A 29 7.17 -0.60 6.05
CA PHE A 29 6.89 -1.44 4.90
C PHE A 29 7.48 -0.85 3.62
N PHE A 30 7.21 0.41 3.27
CA PHE A 30 7.74 1.01 2.04
C PHE A 30 9.27 1.05 2.02
N ALA A 31 9.89 1.48 3.12
CA ALA A 31 11.34 1.53 3.26
C ALA A 31 12.02 0.15 3.11
N SER A 32 11.32 -0.92 3.51
CA SER A 32 11.81 -2.30 3.38
C SER A 32 11.50 -2.88 2.00
N ALA A 33 10.27 -2.67 1.51
CA ALA A 33 9.75 -3.24 0.27
C ALA A 33 10.53 -2.74 -0.95
N VAL A 34 10.93 -1.47 -0.98
CA VAL A 34 11.71 -0.90 -2.08
C VAL A 34 13.06 -1.60 -2.29
N GLN A 35 13.67 -2.09 -1.21
CA GLN A 35 14.94 -2.84 -1.27
C GLN A 35 14.77 -4.23 -1.87
N CYS A 36 13.54 -4.77 -1.88
CA CYS A 36 13.22 -6.05 -2.50
C CYS A 36 12.82 -5.93 -3.98
N LEU A 37 12.81 -4.72 -4.55
CA LEU A 37 12.47 -4.50 -5.96
C LEU A 37 13.74 -4.45 -6.81
N ASP A 38 13.78 -5.25 -7.87
CA ASP A 38 14.86 -5.23 -8.85
C ASP A 38 14.81 -3.93 -9.69
N PRO A 39 15.84 -3.07 -9.64
CA PRO A 39 15.86 -1.83 -10.42
C PRO A 39 15.99 -2.04 -11.93
N ALA A 40 16.38 -3.24 -12.39
CA ALA A 40 16.50 -3.56 -13.81
C ALA A 40 15.17 -3.99 -14.45
N GLN A 41 14.17 -4.31 -13.62
CA GLN A 41 12.86 -4.81 -14.04
C GLN A 41 11.73 -3.87 -13.63
N GLU A 42 10.62 -3.97 -14.34
CA GLU A 42 9.38 -3.30 -13.94
C GLU A 42 8.82 -3.98 -12.68
N CYS A 43 8.89 -3.28 -11.56
CA CYS A 43 8.53 -3.79 -10.24
C CYS A 43 7.43 -2.95 -9.60
N HIS A 44 6.33 -3.62 -9.21
CA HIS A 44 5.14 -2.96 -8.68
C HIS A 44 4.85 -3.36 -7.23
N ILE A 45 4.40 -2.40 -6.43
CA ILE A 45 3.83 -2.60 -5.10
C ILE A 45 2.34 -2.26 -5.17
N HIS A 46 1.49 -3.24 -4.92
CA HIS A 46 0.04 -3.12 -4.92
C HIS A 46 -0.42 -3.10 -3.46
N LEU A 47 -0.90 -1.95 -2.99
CA LEU A 47 -1.34 -1.76 -1.62
C LEU A 47 -2.84 -1.50 -1.58
N ALA A 48 -3.63 -2.48 -1.12
CA ALA A 48 -5.07 -2.31 -0.97
C ALA A 48 -5.42 -1.73 0.40
N ILE A 49 -6.18 -0.64 0.41
CA ILE A 49 -6.61 0.07 1.61
C ILE A 49 -8.13 0.26 1.56
N LYS A 50 -8.80 0.11 2.71
CA LYS A 50 -10.24 0.39 2.82
C LYS A 50 -10.51 1.88 2.64
N GLY A 51 -11.71 2.22 2.16
CA GLY A 51 -12.15 3.61 2.03
C GLY A 51 -12.57 4.22 3.36
N GLY A 52 -12.72 5.54 3.36
CA GLY A 52 -13.21 6.30 4.52
C GLY A 52 -12.20 6.42 5.67
N GLU A 53 -12.66 6.96 6.79
CA GLU A 53 -11.87 7.02 8.02
C GLU A 53 -11.86 5.67 8.74
N PRO A 54 -10.77 5.32 9.47
CA PRO A 54 -9.55 6.11 9.68
C PRO A 54 -8.50 5.99 8.55
N TYR A 55 -8.75 5.13 7.56
CA TYR A 55 -7.77 4.78 6.51
C TYR A 55 -7.34 5.98 5.66
N LYS A 56 -8.26 6.91 5.39
CA LYS A 56 -7.97 8.16 4.67
C LYS A 56 -6.98 9.04 5.44
N SER A 57 -7.03 9.05 6.77
CA SER A 57 -6.10 9.78 7.64
C SER A 57 -4.70 9.16 7.71
N TRP A 58 -4.52 7.93 7.21
CA TRP A 58 -3.19 7.35 7.09
C TRP A 58 -2.34 8.07 6.03
N LYS A 59 -2.95 8.77 5.07
CA LYS A 59 -2.23 9.53 4.01
C LYS A 59 -1.14 8.70 3.31
N VAL A 60 -1.49 7.49 2.88
CA VAL A 60 -0.58 6.48 2.32
C VAL A 60 0.38 7.03 1.25
N MET A 61 -0.10 7.88 0.35
CA MET A 61 0.73 8.49 -0.70
C MET A 61 1.86 9.36 -0.13
N GLN A 62 1.58 10.13 0.92
CA GLN A 62 2.58 10.97 1.57
C GLN A 62 3.62 10.11 2.31
N ILE A 63 3.17 9.02 2.92
CA ILE A 63 4.06 8.08 3.60
C ILE A 63 4.99 7.41 2.59
N ALA A 64 4.46 6.90 1.48
CA ALA A 64 5.26 6.25 0.45
C ALA A 64 6.36 7.18 -0.06
N LYS A 65 6.01 8.43 -0.41
CA LYS A 65 6.95 9.45 -0.88
C LYS A 65 8.04 9.78 0.15
N ALA A 66 7.70 9.82 1.44
CA ALA A 66 8.65 10.14 2.49
C ALA A 66 9.56 8.96 2.87
N ALA A 67 9.03 7.73 2.84
CA ALA A 67 9.75 6.53 3.28
C ALA A 67 10.55 5.84 2.17
N ALA A 68 10.14 5.99 0.91
CA ALA A 68 10.76 5.38 -0.26
C ALA A 68 10.63 6.34 -1.46
N PRO A 69 11.51 7.37 -1.56
CA PRO A 69 11.43 8.38 -2.62
C PRO A 69 11.63 7.82 -4.04
N GLU A 70 12.18 6.61 -4.17
CA GLU A 70 12.35 5.88 -5.43
C GLU A 70 11.03 5.31 -5.98
N LEU A 71 9.97 5.29 -5.17
CA LEU A 71 8.66 4.83 -5.59
C LEU A 71 7.80 5.99 -6.08
N VAL A 72 7.18 5.79 -7.24
CA VAL A 72 6.21 6.72 -7.81
C VAL A 72 4.83 6.07 -7.80
N LEU A 73 3.79 6.84 -7.47
CA LEU A 73 2.42 6.36 -7.63
C LEU A 73 2.07 6.36 -9.13
N GLU A 74 1.85 5.17 -9.68
CA GLU A 74 1.42 5.00 -11.07
C GLU A 74 -0.10 5.13 -11.19
N ASN A 75 -0.84 4.40 -10.35
CA ASN A 75 -2.29 4.36 -10.45
C ASN A 75 -2.95 4.09 -9.09
N ALA A 76 -4.23 4.48 -8.98
CA ALA A 76 -5.07 4.15 -7.84
C ALA A 76 -6.43 3.66 -8.34
N VAL A 77 -6.64 2.35 -8.31
CA VAL A 77 -7.84 1.68 -8.87
C VAL A 77 -8.76 1.18 -7.76
N SER A 78 -10.03 0.95 -8.08
CA SER A 78 -10.97 0.31 -7.16
C SER A 78 -10.61 -1.15 -6.93
N PHE A 79 -10.73 -1.63 -5.68
CA PHE A 79 -10.46 -3.03 -5.37
C PHE A 79 -11.55 -3.93 -5.96
N ALA A 80 -11.18 -4.75 -6.94
CA ALA A 80 -12.07 -5.72 -7.55
C ALA A 80 -11.93 -7.09 -6.85
N LEU A 81 -12.93 -7.49 -6.06
CA LEU A 81 -12.92 -8.80 -5.39
C LEU A 81 -12.84 -9.97 -6.40
N GLY A 82 -13.45 -9.82 -7.56
CA GLY A 82 -13.40 -10.82 -8.64
C GLY A 82 -11.99 -11.04 -9.23
N ALA A 83 -11.05 -10.12 -9.02
CA ALA A 83 -9.66 -10.30 -9.42
C ALA A 83 -8.88 -11.26 -8.50
N TRP A 84 -9.47 -11.66 -7.37
CA TRP A 84 -8.84 -12.51 -6.37
C TRP A 84 -9.68 -13.76 -6.06
N PRO A 85 -9.76 -14.75 -6.98
CA PRO A 85 -10.49 -16.00 -6.73
C PRO A 85 -9.96 -16.70 -5.48
N GLY A 86 -10.86 -17.03 -4.55
CA GLY A 86 -10.52 -17.69 -3.28
C GLY A 86 -10.02 -16.75 -2.17
N TYR A 87 -9.90 -15.44 -2.42
CA TYR A 87 -9.55 -14.48 -1.39
C TYR A 87 -10.71 -14.27 -0.42
N ALA A 88 -10.47 -14.58 0.87
CA ALA A 88 -11.38 -14.28 1.97
C ALA A 88 -10.66 -13.32 2.93
N HIS A 89 -11.28 -12.18 3.23
CA HIS A 89 -10.67 -11.22 4.14
C HIS A 89 -10.80 -11.76 5.57
N ARG A 90 -9.70 -11.77 6.34
CA ARG A 90 -9.69 -12.31 7.70
C ARG A 90 -9.01 -11.32 8.63
N ARG A 91 -9.65 -11.08 9.78
CA ARG A 91 -9.07 -10.27 10.87
C ARG A 91 -8.22 -11.14 11.78
N THR A 92 -7.29 -10.53 12.50
CA THR A 92 -6.40 -11.22 13.46
C THR A 92 -7.15 -11.95 14.58
N ILE A 93 -8.37 -11.52 14.92
CA ILE A 93 -9.23 -12.18 15.92
C ILE A 93 -10.13 -13.29 15.34
N GLY A 94 -9.99 -13.63 14.06
CA GLY A 94 -10.87 -14.55 13.36
C GLY A 94 -12.20 -13.91 12.93
N PHE A 95 -13.14 -14.74 12.48
CA PHE A 95 -14.50 -14.33 12.12
C PHE A 95 -15.37 -14.37 13.39
N ASN A 96 -15.97 -13.23 13.75
CA ASN A 96 -16.93 -13.16 14.85
C ASN A 96 -18.19 -12.50 14.35
N GLU A 97 -19.31 -13.23 14.27
CA GLU A 97 -20.59 -12.74 13.75
C GLU A 97 -21.10 -11.46 14.43
N LYS A 98 -20.66 -11.16 15.67
CA LYS A 98 -21.02 -9.92 16.37
C LYS A 98 -20.24 -8.68 15.91
N PHE A 99 -19.04 -8.86 15.35
CA PHE A 99 -18.12 -7.77 14.99
C PHE A 99 -17.63 -7.80 13.54
N SER A 100 -17.92 -8.89 12.82
CA SER A 100 -17.55 -9.11 11.43
C SER A 100 -18.81 -8.99 10.56
N LYS A 101 -18.86 -7.94 9.74
CA LYS A 101 -19.80 -7.91 8.59
C LYS A 101 -19.24 -8.80 7.48
N LYS A 102 -20.10 -9.19 6.52
CA LYS A 102 -19.62 -9.92 5.33
C LYS A 102 -18.54 -9.08 4.65
N ASP A 103 -17.43 -9.72 4.29
CA ASP A 103 -16.26 -9.06 3.67
C ASP A 103 -16.65 -8.19 2.47
N SER A 104 -17.62 -8.64 1.68
CA SER A 104 -18.16 -7.92 0.54
C SER A 104 -18.81 -6.58 0.91
N GLU A 105 -19.47 -6.46 2.06
CA GLU A 105 -20.12 -5.21 2.48
C GLU A 105 -19.11 -4.16 2.97
N GLU A 106 -18.01 -4.57 3.61
CA GLU A 106 -16.97 -3.63 4.02
C GLU A 106 -16.14 -3.15 2.83
N LEU A 107 -15.87 -4.03 1.87
CA LEU A 107 -15.19 -3.67 0.62
C LEU A 107 -16.09 -2.83 -0.31
N ALA A 108 -17.42 -3.00 -0.24
CA ALA A 108 -18.38 -2.18 -0.95
C ALA A 108 -18.38 -0.71 -0.51
N LYS A 109 -17.83 -0.37 0.67
CA LYS A 109 -17.64 1.02 1.12
C LYS A 109 -16.51 1.75 0.37
N GLY A 110 -15.91 1.13 -0.63
CA GLY A 110 -14.95 1.74 -1.54
C GLY A 110 -13.51 1.49 -1.11
N ALA A 111 -13.01 0.28 -1.29
CA ALA A 111 -11.59 -0.02 -1.17
C ALA A 111 -10.81 0.40 -2.44
N LYS A 112 -9.58 0.87 -2.26
CA LYS A 112 -8.68 1.25 -3.35
C LYS A 112 -7.39 0.47 -3.29
N VAL A 113 -6.81 0.17 -4.45
CA VAL A 113 -5.46 -0.36 -4.61
C VAL A 113 -4.58 0.76 -5.14
N TYR A 114 -3.59 1.15 -4.35
CA TYR A 114 -2.54 2.06 -4.78
C TYR A 114 -1.41 1.23 -5.41
N ILE A 115 -1.05 1.56 -6.64
CA ILE A 115 0.00 0.89 -7.40
C ILE A 115 1.20 1.82 -7.44
N PHE A 116 2.26 1.43 -6.74
CA PHE A 116 3.54 2.12 -6.75
C PHE A 116 4.53 1.38 -7.61
N VAL A 117 5.28 2.10 -8.43
CA VAL A 117 6.30 1.55 -9.31
C VAL A 117 7.65 2.15 -8.96
N ARG A 118 8.70 1.35 -9.10
CA ARG A 118 10.07 1.86 -9.11
C ARG A 118 10.46 2.12 -10.57
N PRO A 119 10.71 3.37 -10.98
CA PRO A 119 11.20 3.65 -12.32
C PRO A 119 12.49 2.88 -12.58
N LYS A 120 12.64 2.35 -13.79
CA LYS A 120 13.90 1.76 -14.22
C LYS A 120 14.97 2.85 -14.19
N ALA A 121 16.15 2.52 -13.67
CA ALA A 121 17.29 3.41 -13.82
C ALA A 121 17.63 3.48 -15.32
N GLU A 122 17.15 4.51 -16.02
CA GLU A 122 17.73 4.89 -17.29
C GLU A 122 19.19 5.27 -16.99
N ALA A 123 20.13 4.53 -17.58
CA ALA A 123 21.53 4.90 -17.54
C ALA A 123 21.62 6.32 -18.11
N GLU A 124 22.08 7.27 -17.31
CA GLU A 124 22.47 8.59 -17.78
C GLU A 124 23.36 8.39 -19.00
N SER A 125 22.83 8.72 -20.18
CA SER A 125 23.63 8.79 -21.39
C SER A 125 24.66 9.88 -21.15
N ALA A 126 25.92 9.48 -20.99
CA ALA A 126 27.06 10.36 -21.09
C ALA A 126 27.03 11.01 -22.48
N ASP A 127 26.47 12.20 -22.57
CA ASP A 127 26.73 13.13 -23.66
C ASP A 127 28.09 13.77 -23.36
N GLU A 128 29.16 13.00 -23.64
CA GLU A 128 30.51 13.53 -23.78
C GLU A 128 30.61 14.12 -25.19
N GLY A 129 30.00 15.30 -25.35
CA GLY A 129 30.19 16.18 -26.49
C GLY A 129 31.60 16.77 -26.46
N SER A 130 32.55 16.04 -27.05
CA SER A 130 33.79 16.60 -27.57
C SER A 130 33.46 17.63 -28.66
N GLU A 131 33.78 18.90 -28.43
CA GLU A 131 33.97 19.87 -29.51
C GLU A 131 35.45 20.27 -29.55
N GLU A 132 36.07 19.93 -30.68
CA GLU A 132 37.38 20.40 -31.17
C GLU A 132 37.39 21.91 -31.47
#